data_AF-A0A3M1JUL7-F1
#
_entry.id   AF-A0A3M1JUL7-F1
#
_cell.length_a   1.000
_cell.length_b   1.000
_cell.length_c   1.000
_cell.angle_alpha   90.00
_cell.angle_beta   90.00
_cell.angle_gamma   90.00
#
_symmetry.space_group_name_H-M   'P 1'
#
loop_
_entity.id
_entity.type
_entity.pdbx_description
1 polymer ?
#
loop_
_entity_poly.entity_id
_entity_poly.type
_entity_poly.pdbx_seq_one_letter_code
_entity_poly.pdbx_strand_id
1 'polypeptide(L)' 'VGDDLVDLPVMERVGVPIAVANAYDPVKQIALYTTRAAGGEGAVREAIDWILRQQGRYQSALKRLKESVYTR' A
#
# COMPACT_ATOMS: atom_id res chain seq x y z
N VAL A 1 5.08 3.68 -2.68
CA VAL A 1 4.85 2.33 -3.23
C VAL A 1 5.64 2.30 -4.52
N GLY A 2 6.61 1.40 -4.65
CA GLY A 2 7.50 1.32 -5.82
C GLY A 2 7.68 -0.11 -6.31
N ASP A 3 8.24 -0.25 -7.51
CA ASP A 3 8.46 -1.52 -8.18
C ASP A 3 9.83 -1.65 -8.86
N ASP A 4 10.53 -0.55 -9.17
CA ASP A 4 11.83 -0.59 -9.88
C ASP A 4 12.90 0.34 -9.25
N LEU A 5 14.13 0.26 -9.77
CA LEU A 5 15.31 0.97 -9.26
C LEU A 5 15.12 2.49 -9.15
N VAL A 6 14.35 3.08 -10.05
CA VAL A 6 14.06 4.53 -10.04
C VAL A 6 13.30 4.96 -8.78
N ASP A 7 12.62 4.04 -8.09
CA ASP A 7 11.86 4.31 -6.87
C ASP A 7 12.75 4.34 -5.62
N LEU A 8 13.92 3.69 -5.64
CA LEU A 8 14.79 3.53 -4.47
C LEU A 8 15.09 4.88 -3.78
N PRO A 9 15.50 5.96 -4.48
CA PRO A 9 15.82 7.22 -3.82
C PRO A 9 14.64 7.86 -3.07
N VAL A 10 13.41 7.62 -3.53
CA VAL A 10 12.20 8.09 -2.85
C VAL A 10 11.86 7.16 -1.70
N MET A 11 11.93 5.84 -1.91
CA MET A 11 11.64 4.83 -0.89
C MET A 11 12.59 4.92 0.32
N GLU A 12 13.86 5.24 0.12
CA GLU A 12 14.84 5.44 1.20
C GLU A 12 14.55 6.68 2.07
N ARG A 13 13.73 7.62 1.58
CA ARG A 13 13.45 8.90 2.27
C ARG A 13 12.10 8.93 2.98
N VAL A 14 11.15 8.09 2.57
CA VAL A 14 9.79 8.10 3.13
C VAL A 14 9.70 7.22 4.37
N GLY A 15 8.78 7.56 5.29
CA GLY A 15 8.60 6.80 6.53
C GLY A 15 7.96 5.41 6.35
N VAL A 16 7.27 5.16 5.23
CA VAL A 16 6.59 3.89 4.96
C VAL A 16 6.84 3.47 3.50
N PRO A 17 8.07 3.00 3.17
CA PRO A 17 8.34 2.43 1.86
C PRO A 17 7.61 1.10 1.72
N ILE A 18 6.94 0.92 0.58
CA ILE A 18 6.16 -0.29 0.27
C ILE A 18 6.55 -0.74 -1.14
N ALA A 19 6.82 -2.03 -1.32
CA ALA A 19 7.08 -2.63 -2.62
C ALA A 19 5.89 -3.47 -3.09
N VAL A 20 5.66 -3.58 -4.39
CA VAL A 20 4.69 -4.52 -4.94
C VAL A 20 5.26 -5.95 -5.08
N ALA A 21 4.41 -6.97 -5.19
CA ALA A 21 4.88 -8.37 -5.20
C ALA A 21 5.84 -8.71 -6.35
N ASN A 22 5.64 -8.09 -7.52
CA ASN A 22 6.48 -8.25 -8.70
C ASN A 22 7.60 -7.17 -8.79
N ALA A 23 7.84 -6.41 -7.73
CA ALA A 23 8.93 -5.44 -7.68
C ALA A 23 10.30 -6.12 -7.81
N TYR A 24 11.28 -5.39 -8.33
CA TYR A 24 12.67 -5.81 -8.37
C TYR A 24 13.23 -6.03 -6.95
N ASP A 25 14.08 -7.05 -6.76
CA ASP A 25 14.44 -7.52 -5.42
C ASP A 25 15.07 -6.44 -4.51
N PRO A 26 15.99 -5.58 -4.97
CA PRO A 26 16.48 -4.44 -4.19
C PRO A 26 15.39 -3.50 -3.68
N VAL A 27 14.30 -3.33 -4.44
CA VAL A 27 13.15 -2.49 -4.03
C VAL A 27 12.39 -3.15 -2.88
N LYS A 28 12.23 -4.47 -2.92
CA LYS A 28 11.62 -5.24 -1.83
C LYS A 28 12.47 -5.22 -0.56
N GLN A 29 13.80 -5.28 -0.70
CA GLN A 29 14.73 -5.31 0.43
C GLN A 29 14.65 -4.07 1.33
N ILE A 30 14.35 -2.91 0.76
CA ILE A 30 14.21 -1.65 1.53
C ILE A 30 12.77 -1.36 1.94
N ALA A 31 11.80 -2.15 1.49
CA ALA A 31 10.40 -1.93 1.79
C ALA A 31 10.07 -2.40 3.22
N LEU A 32 9.32 -1.57 3.94
CA LEU A 32 8.78 -1.95 5.25
C LEU A 32 7.65 -2.97 5.11
N TYR A 33 6.97 -2.97 3.96
CA TYR A 33 5.96 -3.94 3.61
C TYR A 33 6.01 -4.24 2.11
N THR A 34 5.93 -5.52 1.76
CA THR A 34 5.74 -5.96 0.37
C THR A 34 4.34 -6.51 0.22
N THR A 35 3.60 -6.02 -0.77
CA THR A 35 2.24 -6.53 -1.04
C THR A 35 2.31 -7.98 -1.52
N ARG A 36 1.23 -8.73 -1.33
CA ARG A 36 1.09 -10.07 -1.93
C ARG A 36 0.61 -9.99 -3.37
N ALA A 37 -0.23 -9.01 -3.68
CA ALA A 37 -0.67 -8.73 -5.04
C ALA A 37 0.44 -8.04 -5.86
N ALA A 38 0.46 -8.32 -7.17
CA ALA A 38 1.31 -7.61 -8.12
C ALA A 38 0.76 -6.20 -8.43
N GLY A 39 1.63 -5.34 -8.98
CA GLY A 39 1.24 -4.06 -9.57
C GLY A 39 0.17 -4.28 -10.65
N GLY A 40 -0.87 -3.43 -10.65
CA GLY A 40 -2.04 -3.62 -11.53
C GLY A 40 -3.06 -4.66 -11.04
N GLU A 41 -2.67 -5.56 -10.12
CA GLU A 41 -3.52 -6.65 -9.60
C GLU A 41 -4.05 -6.37 -8.18
N GLY A 42 -4.13 -5.10 -7.80
CA GLY A 42 -4.65 -4.68 -6.50
C GLY A 42 -3.62 -4.41 -5.42
N ALA A 43 -2.31 -4.39 -5.74
CA ALA A 43 -1.25 -4.04 -4.79
C ALA A 43 -1.49 -2.72 -4.05
N VAL A 44 -1.91 -1.66 -4.75
CA VAL A 44 -2.21 -0.37 -4.12
C VAL A 44 -3.39 -0.48 -3.16
N ARG A 45 -4.42 -1.27 -3.51
CA ARG A 45 -5.57 -1.52 -2.63
C ARG A 45 -5.14 -2.27 -1.37
N GLU A 46 -4.29 -3.29 -1.52
CA GLU A 46 -3.70 -4.02 -0.39
C GLU A 46 -2.87 -3.11 0.51
N ALA A 47 -2.04 -2.24 -0.07
CA ALA A 47 -1.25 -1.25 0.68
C ALA A 47 -2.14 -0.28 1.48
N ILE A 48 -3.23 0.23 0.87
CA ILE A 48 -4.20 1.09 1.57
C ILE A 48 -4.85 0.35 2.75
N ASP A 49 -5.31 -0.89 2.51
CA ASP A 49 -5.92 -1.71 3.56
C ASP A 49 -4.92 -1.99 4.70
N TRP A 50 -3.67 -2.30 4.36
CA TRP A 50 -2.60 -2.53 5.33
C TRP A 50 -2.34 -1.27 6.17
N ILE A 51 -2.16 -0.10 5.56
CA ILE A 51 -1.94 1.18 6.27
C ILE A 51 -3.11 1.48 7.21
N LEU A 52 -4.35 1.37 6.72
CA LEU A 52 -5.54 1.63 7.54
C LEU A 52 -5.66 0.65 8.71
N ARG A 53 -5.22 -0.59 8.54
CA ARG A 53 -5.18 -1.59 9.63
C ARG A 53 -4.10 -1.25 10.66
N GLN A 54 -2.89 -0.88 10.23
CA GLN A 54 -1.83 -0.45 11.16
C GLN A 54 -2.24 0.79 11.97
N GLN A 55 -3.07 1.65 11.39
CA GLN A 55 -3.61 2.83 12.07
C GLN A 55 -4.88 2.55 12.90
N GLY A 56 -5.42 1.33 12.91
CA GLY A 56 -6.70 1.02 13.57
C GLY A 56 -7.93 1.70 12.94
N ARG A 57 -7.79 2.26 11.73
CA ARG A 57 -8.82 3.08 11.05
C ARG A 57 -9.67 2.32 10.05
N TYR A 58 -9.31 1.08 9.74
CA TYR A 58 -9.96 0.29 8.68
C TYR A 58 -11.50 0.23 8.78
N GLN A 59 -12.03 -0.12 9.96
CA GLN A 59 -13.47 -0.25 10.17
C GLN A 59 -14.20 1.10 10.02
N SER A 60 -13.60 2.17 10.51
CA SER A 60 -14.17 3.53 10.39
C SER A 60 -14.22 4.00 8.94
N ALA A 61 -13.21 3.67 8.14
CA ALA A 61 -13.18 3.99 6.71
C ALA A 61 -14.26 3.22 5.93
N LEU A 62 -14.42 1.91 6.22
CA LEU A 62 -15.49 1.11 5.64
C LEU A 62 -16.88 1.62 5.99
N LYS A 63 -17.11 2.03 7.24
CA LYS A 63 -18.38 2.62 7.68
C LYS A 63 -18.71 3.87 6.87
N ARG A 64 -17.75 4.82 6.76
CA ARG A 64 -17.93 6.06 5.99
C ARG A 64 -18.23 5.80 4.51
N LEU A 65 -17.55 4.83 3.90
CA LEU A 65 -17.81 4.45 2.51
C LEU A 65 -19.26 3.97 2.34
N LYS A 66 -19.73 3.07 3.21
CA LYS A 66 -21.11 2.56 3.18
C LYS A 66 -22.12 3.69 3.33
N GLU A 67 -21.92 4.56 4.31
CA GLU A 67 -22.79 5.74 4.52
C GLU A 67 -22.84 6.64 3.28
N SER A 68 -21.71 6.88 2.61
CA SER A 68 -21.68 7.72 1.41
C SER A 68 -22.44 7.16 0.20
N VAL A 69 -22.66 5.84 0.16
CA VAL A 69 -23.34 5.14 -0.93
C VAL A 69 -24.82 4.90 -0.60
N TYR A 70 -25.13 4.51 0.65
CA TYR A 70 -26.49 4.16 1.06
C TYR A 70 -27.33 5.34 1.57
N THR A 71 -26.71 6.48 1.87
CA THR A 71 -27.42 7.71 2.27
C THR A 71 -27.53 8.71 1.11
N ARG A 72 -27.38 8.22 -0.13
CA ARG A 72 -27.78 8.92 -1.35
C ARG A 72 -29.13 8.41 -1.84
#